data_AF-A0A073JZ87-F1
#
_entry.id   AF-A0A073JZ87-F1
#
_cell.length_a   1.000
_cell.length_b   1.000
_cell.length_c   1.000
_cell.angle_alpha   90.00
_cell.angle_beta   90.00
_cell.angle_gamma   90.00
#
_symmetry.space_group_name_H-M   'P 1'
#
loop_
_entity.id
_entity.type
_entity.pdbx_description
1 polymer ?
#
loop_
_entity_poly.entity_id
_entity_poly.type
_entity_poly.pdbx_seq_one_letter_code
_entity_poly.pdbx_strand_id
1 'polypeptide(L)' 'MSKFFFNHNLATVEDGKLIEYAETIYGTGGRSVLENLKAKASIRLRERYPNKSDEQISFLVREGLHSMFQKYVSE' A
#
# COMPACT_ATOMS: atom_id res chain seq x y z
N MET A 1 17.67 0.22 21.26
CA MET A 1 16.36 -0.23 20.75
C MET A 1 15.60 0.99 20.23
N SER A 2 15.63 1.23 18.91
CA SER A 2 14.86 2.32 18.30
C SER A 2 13.40 1.90 18.28
N LYS A 3 12.56 2.58 19.05
CA LYS A 3 11.10 2.43 18.99
C LYS A 3 10.65 3.05 17.67
N PHE A 4 10.37 2.20 16.67
CA PHE A 4 9.66 2.59 15.46
C PHE A 4 8.24 3.02 15.86
N PHE A 5 8.06 4.31 16.13
CA PHE A 5 6.72 4.89 16.25
C PHE A 5 6.14 5.01 14.85
N PHE A 6 5.40 3.99 14.40
CA PHE A 6 4.53 4.12 13.25
C PHE A 6 3.45 5.14 13.59
N ASN A 7 3.59 6.33 13.03
CA ASN A 7 2.62 7.40 13.18
C ASN A 7 1.33 6.96 12.45
N HIS A 8 0.36 6.46 13.20
CA HIS A 8 -0.90 5.90 12.67
C HIS A 8 -1.62 6.88 11.74
N ASN A 9 -1.48 8.19 11.99
CA ASN A 9 -2.05 9.23 11.14
C ASN A 9 -1.47 9.24 9.71
N LEU A 10 -0.18 8.94 9.54
CA LEU A 10 0.46 8.89 8.21
C LEU A 10 -0.04 7.68 7.42
N ALA A 11 -0.16 6.52 8.07
CA ALA A 11 -0.66 5.30 7.44
C ALA A 11 -2.09 5.47 6.91
N THR A 12 -2.96 6.12 7.71
CA THR A 12 -4.35 6.40 7.31
C THR A 12 -4.44 7.40 6.15
N VAL A 13 -3.56 8.42 6.12
CA VAL A 13 -3.51 9.41 5.03
C VAL A 13 -2.99 8.78 3.73
N GLU A 14 -1.96 7.93 3.81
CA GLU A 14 -1.43 7.18 2.67
C GLU A 14 -2.47 6.22 2.08
N ASP A 15 -3.23 5.53 2.94
CA ASP A 15 -4.32 4.66 2.49
C ASP A 15 -5.44 5.45 1.78
N GLY A 16 -5.74 6.67 2.24
CA GLY A 16 -6.66 7.57 1.56
C GLY A 16 -6.20 7.94 0.14
N LYS A 17 -4.93 8.32 -0.02
CA LYS A 17 -4.35 8.64 -1.34
C LYS A 17 -4.32 7.45 -2.29
N LEU A 18 -4.02 6.25 -1.78
CA LEU A 18 -4.04 5.04 -2.59
C LEU A 18 -5.45 4.72 -3.12
N ILE A 19 -6.49 4.96 -2.32
CA ILE A 19 -7.88 4.82 -2.75
C ILE A 19 -8.19 5.81 -3.87
N GLU A 20 -7.85 7.09 -3.68
CA GLU A 20 -8.05 8.14 -4.69
C GLU A 20 -7.36 7.82 -6.02
N TYR A 21 -6.10 7.37 -5.96
CA TYR A 21 -5.37 6.95 -7.15
C TYR A 21 -6.00 5.73 -7.82
N ALA A 22 -6.42 4.73 -7.04
CA ALA A 22 -7.05 3.54 -7.60
C ALA A 22 -8.38 3.87 -8.30
N GLU A 23 -9.18 4.76 -7.71
CA GLU A 23 -10.43 5.24 -8.32
C GLU A 23 -10.18 6.08 -9.57
N THR A 24 -9.09 6.86 -9.60
CA THR A 24 -8.68 7.62 -10.80
C THR A 24 -8.27 6.69 -11.94
N ILE A 25 -7.51 5.63 -11.64
CA ILE A 25 -6.99 4.70 -12.67
C ILE A 25 -8.06 3.71 -13.15
N TYR A 26 -8.87 3.19 -12.23
CA TYR A 26 -9.77 2.04 -12.48
C TYR A 26 -11.26 2.38 -12.33
N GLY A 27 -11.61 3.63 -12.07
CA GLY A 27 -13.00 4.08 -11.89
C GLY A 27 -13.66 3.49 -10.64
N THR A 28 -14.96 3.26 -10.70
CA THR A 28 -15.79 2.78 -9.56
C THR A 28 -15.35 1.44 -8.98
N GLY A 29 -14.58 0.64 -9.73
CA GLY A 29 -14.00 -0.62 -9.26
C GLY A 29 -12.64 -0.48 -8.55
N GLY A 30 -12.06 0.73 -8.52
CA GLY A 30 -10.69 0.97 -8.07
C GLY A 30 -10.40 0.51 -6.65
N ARG A 31 -11.35 0.70 -5.72
CA ARG A 31 -11.19 0.21 -4.35
C ARG A 31 -11.04 -1.31 -4.28
N SER A 32 -11.86 -2.06 -5.02
CA SER A 32 -11.78 -3.52 -5.06
C SER A 32 -10.47 -4.00 -5.71
N VAL A 33 -9.99 -3.29 -6.73
CA VAL A 33 -8.69 -3.55 -7.35
C VAL A 33 -7.56 -3.31 -6.36
N LEU A 34 -7.58 -2.20 -5.63
CA LEU A 34 -6.60 -1.86 -4.60
C LEU A 34 -6.53 -2.94 -3.51
N GLU A 35 -7.67 -3.38 -2.98
CA GLU A 35 -7.69 -4.43 -1.96
C GLU A 35 -7.11 -5.75 -2.48
N ASN A 36 -7.41 -6.12 -3.73
CA ASN A 36 -6.84 -7.31 -4.35
C ASN A 36 -5.31 -7.19 -4.52
N LEU A 37 -4.83 -6.02 -4.94
CA LEU A 37 -3.41 -5.72 -5.09
C LEU A 37 -2.69 -5.75 -3.74
N LYS A 38 -3.26 -5.15 -2.70
CA LYS A 38 -2.74 -5.18 -1.32
C LYS A 38 -2.60 -6.62 -0.82
N ALA A 39 -3.63 -7.44 -1.00
CA ALA A 39 -3.60 -8.85 -0.59
C ALA A 39 -2.52 -9.65 -1.32
N LYS A 40 -2.44 -9.54 -2.65
CA LYS A 40 -1.44 -10.24 -3.48
C LYS A 40 -0.02 -9.79 -3.16
N ALA A 41 0.20 -8.49 -3.00
CA ALA A 41 1.51 -7.94 -2.65
C ALA A 41 1.95 -8.40 -1.25
N SER A 42 1.03 -8.43 -0.28
CA SER A 42 1.31 -8.89 1.08
C SER A 42 1.76 -10.36 1.09
N ILE A 43 1.07 -11.24 0.36
CA ILE A 43 1.44 -12.67 0.26
C ILE A 43 2.86 -12.81 -0.31
N ARG A 44 3.14 -12.18 -1.45
CA ARG A 44 4.46 -12.26 -2.11
C ARG A 44 5.59 -11.68 -1.24
N LEU A 45 5.31 -10.60 -0.51
CA LEU A 45 6.30 -9.98 0.37
C LEU A 45 6.56 -10.83 1.62
N ARG A 46 5.55 -11.53 2.16
CA ARG A 46 5.74 -12.48 3.27
C ARG A 46 6.61 -13.67 2.84
N GLU A 47 6.38 -14.21 1.64
CA GLU A 47 7.23 -15.28 1.08
C GLU A 47 8.68 -14.82 0.90
N ARG A 48 8.88 -13.59 0.42
CA ARG A 48 10.22 -13.02 0.18
C ARG A 48 10.94 -12.61 1.47
N TYR A 49 10.21 -12.15 2.47
CA TYR A 49 10.75 -11.60 3.72
C TYR A 49 10.09 -12.25 4.94
N PRO A 50 10.34 -13.54 5.20
CA PRO A 50 9.66 -14.29 6.27
C PRO A 50 9.92 -13.75 7.68
N ASN A 51 10.98 -12.97 7.86
CA ASN A 51 11.36 -12.39 9.15
C ASN A 51 10.80 -10.99 9.41
N LYS A 52 10.02 -10.42 8.48
CA LYS A 52 9.40 -9.09 8.66
C LYS A 52 8.05 -9.21 9.37
N SER A 53 7.76 -8.24 10.24
CA SER A 53 6.44 -8.17 10.88
C SER A 53 5.36 -7.78 9.88
N ASP A 54 4.09 -8.04 10.21
CA ASP A 54 2.96 -7.67 9.35
C ASP A 54 2.90 -6.15 9.08
N GLU A 55 3.30 -5.32 10.05
CA GLU A 55 3.38 -3.86 9.88
C GLU A 55 4.47 -3.48 8.87
N GLN A 56 5.63 -4.14 8.92
CA GLN A 56 6.70 -3.91 7.96
C GLN A 56 6.31 -4.36 6.55
N ILE A 57 5.57 -5.46 6.43
CA ILE A 57 5.02 -5.92 5.15
C ILE A 57 3.99 -4.91 4.64
N SER A 58 3.05 -4.47 5.48
CA SER A 58 2.02 -3.49 5.13
C SER A 58 2.62 -2.16 4.65
N PHE A 59 3.67 -1.69 5.34
CA PHE A 59 4.43 -0.51 4.91
C PHE A 59 5.02 -0.68 3.51
N LEU A 60 5.69 -1.80 3.24
CA LEU A 60 6.29 -2.09 1.92
C LEU A 60 5.23 -2.20 0.81
N VAL A 61 4.06 -2.76 1.13
CA VAL A 61 2.92 -2.81 0.20
C VAL A 61 2.46 -1.39 -0.14
N ARG A 62 2.24 -0.53 0.87
CA ARG A 62 1.80 0.86 0.64
C ARG A 62 2.79 1.64 -0.20
N GLU A 63 4.07 1.60 0.15
CA GLU A 63 5.14 2.27 -0.60
C GLU A 63 5.21 1.81 -2.07
N GLY A 64 5.16 0.49 -2.29
CA GLY A 64 5.21 -0.08 -3.63
C GLY A 64 4.00 0.30 -4.49
N LEU A 65 2.80 0.26 -3.91
CA LEU A 65 1.57 0.66 -4.61
C LEU A 65 1.52 2.16 -4.87
N HIS A 66 1.98 2.98 -3.93
CA HIS A 66 2.03 4.44 -4.10
C HIS A 66 2.97 4.81 -5.26
N SER A 67 4.19 4.26 -5.26
CA SER A 67 5.15 4.46 -6.34
C SER A 67 4.63 3.99 -7.70
N MET A 68 3.86 2.90 -7.73
CA MET A 68 3.26 2.38 -8.94
C MET A 68 2.14 3.30 -9.45
N PHE A 69 1.19 3.64 -8.60
CA PHE A 69 0.02 4.45 -8.97
C PHE A 69 0.38 5.89 -9.31
N GLN A 70 1.34 6.49 -8.60
CA GLN A 70 1.77 7.87 -8.85
C GLN A 70 2.19 8.08 -10.32
N LYS A 71 2.75 7.06 -10.98
CA LYS A 71 3.14 7.13 -12.40
C LYS A 71 1.96 7.31 -13.36
N TYR A 72 0.76 6.93 -12.95
CA TYR A 72 -0.46 7.00 -13.77
C TYR A 72 -1.34 8.21 -13.43
N VAL A 73 -1.07 8.89 -12.31
CA VAL A 73 -1.87 10.04 -11.83
C VAL A 73 -1.10 11.36 -11.98
N SER A 74 0.21 11.31 -12.22
CA SER A 74 1.05 12.51 -12.41
C SER A 74 1.20 12.95 -13.88
N GLU A 75 0.40 12.36 -14.79
CA GLU A 75 0.28 12.79 -16.20
C GLU A 75 -0.90 13.76 -16.35
#